data_AF-A0A372DGR2-F1
#
_entry.id   AF-A0A372DGR2-F1
#
_cell.length_a   1.000
_cell.length_b   1.000
_cell.length_c   1.000
_cell.angle_alpha   90.00
_cell.angle_beta   90.00
_cell.angle_gamma   90.00
#
_symmetry.space_group_name_H-M   'P 1'
#
loop_
_entity.id
_entity.type
_entity.pdbx_description
1 polymer ?
#
loop_
_entity_poly.entity_id
_entity_poly.type
_entity_poly.pdbx_seq_one_letter_code
_entity_poly.pdbx_strand_id
1 'polypeptide(L)'
;MKLFWIFGSLLLPLALAPIAQAETPRSDDMQLALTDPLQNLCIVTNIQQGQLAVRNSPGGQSRAGLDNDNLVEVYQQQGNWSCVRVLSGPNQRVVGIEGWVNSNYLNCENIGCYRACDQVIQLRNRVNARTRPGMCSR
;
A
#
# COMPACT_ATOMS: atom_id res chain seq x y z
N MET A 1 48.15 -69.08 15.88
CA MET A 1 46.71 -68.83 15.63
C MET A 1 46.12 -68.13 16.85
N LYS A 2 45.50 -66.95 16.65
CA LYS A 2 44.80 -66.02 17.60
C LYS A 2 45.06 -64.59 17.07
N LEU A 3 44.12 -63.63 17.05
CA LEU A 3 42.65 -63.67 17.02
C LEU A 3 42.14 -62.29 16.49
N PHE A 4 40.88 -62.18 16.02
CA PHE A 4 40.21 -60.92 15.63
C PHE A 4 39.29 -60.41 16.78
N TRP A 5 38.77 -59.17 16.81
CA TRP A 5 38.85 -58.03 15.86
C TRP A 5 39.68 -56.85 16.43
N ILE A 6 39.28 -55.58 16.62
CA ILE A 6 38.01 -54.80 16.61
C ILE A 6 38.25 -53.44 15.89
N PHE A 7 37.20 -52.82 15.34
CA PHE A 7 37.23 -51.52 14.66
C PHE A 7 37.65 -50.35 15.58
N GLY A 8 38.60 -49.53 15.15
CA GLY A 8 38.87 -48.21 15.71
C GLY A 8 38.16 -47.11 14.90
N SER A 9 36.89 -46.84 15.19
CA SER A 9 36.16 -45.75 14.53
C SER A 9 36.73 -44.38 14.91
N LEU A 10 37.20 -43.61 13.93
CA LEU A 10 37.49 -42.18 14.14
C LEU A 10 36.17 -41.42 14.37
N LEU A 11 35.89 -41.09 15.63
CA LEU A 11 34.88 -40.09 15.97
C LEU A 11 35.42 -38.70 15.62
N LEU A 12 35.04 -38.21 14.43
CA LEU A 12 35.15 -36.79 14.10
C LEU A 12 34.29 -35.98 15.08
N PRO A 13 34.85 -35.04 15.85
CA PRO A 13 34.04 -34.15 16.66
C PRO A 13 33.28 -33.19 15.73
N LEU A 14 31.95 -33.29 15.71
CA LEU A 14 31.12 -32.26 15.08
C LEU A 14 31.28 -30.97 15.89
N ALA A 15 32.07 -30.04 15.39
CA ALA A 15 32.10 -28.68 15.89
C ALA A 15 30.73 -28.02 15.60
N LEU A 16 29.88 -27.95 16.62
CA LEU A 16 28.65 -27.18 16.58
C LEU A 16 29.02 -25.70 16.45
N ALA A 17 28.99 -25.18 15.22
CA ALA A 17 29.05 -23.74 15.01
C ALA A 17 27.88 -23.07 15.74
N PRO A 18 28.08 -21.96 16.46
CA PRO A 18 26.98 -21.23 17.07
C PRO A 18 26.05 -20.76 15.95
N ILE A 19 24.79 -21.17 16.02
CA ILE A 19 23.76 -20.68 15.10
C ILE A 19 23.63 -19.18 15.38
N ALA A 20 24.10 -18.34 14.47
CA ALA A 20 23.87 -16.90 14.57
C ALA A 20 22.36 -16.67 14.50
N GLN A 21 21.75 -16.44 15.66
CA GLN A 21 20.32 -16.18 15.75
C GLN A 21 20.06 -14.85 15.05
N ALA A 22 19.45 -14.90 13.86
CA ALA A 22 18.93 -13.71 13.21
C ALA A 22 17.92 -13.09 14.18
N GLU A 23 18.26 -11.93 14.74
CA GLU A 23 17.48 -11.31 15.81
C GLU A 23 16.08 -11.00 15.28
N THR A 24 15.07 -11.75 15.75
CA THR A 24 13.68 -11.42 15.49
C THR A 24 13.42 -10.04 16.08
N PRO A 25 13.02 -9.03 15.29
CA PRO A 25 12.84 -7.68 15.79
C PRO A 25 11.93 -7.66 17.01
N ARG A 26 12.33 -6.93 18.07
CA ARG A 26 11.48 -6.78 19.24
C ARG A 26 10.18 -6.08 18.82
N SER A 27 9.07 -6.51 19.39
CA SER A 27 7.72 -5.98 19.11
C SER A 27 7.61 -4.47 19.32
N ASP A 28 8.50 -3.91 20.13
CA ASP A 28 8.38 -2.57 20.68
C ASP A 28 9.16 -1.56 19.81
N ASP A 29 10.25 -1.99 19.16
CA ASP A 29 10.97 -1.22 18.13
C ASP A 29 10.14 -1.10 16.84
N MET A 30 9.18 -2.00 16.62
CA MET A 30 8.26 -1.99 15.46
C MET A 30 7.17 -0.89 15.57
N GLN A 31 7.20 -0.03 16.60
CA GLN A 31 6.18 0.99 16.84
C GLN A 31 6.51 2.37 16.23
N LEU A 32 7.73 2.57 15.68
CA LEU A 32 8.14 3.85 15.07
C LEU A 32 8.02 3.94 13.53
N ALA A 33 7.20 3.09 12.91
CA ALA A 33 6.91 3.13 11.46
C ALA A 33 5.41 3.16 11.12
N LEU A 34 4.53 3.37 12.12
CA LEU A 34 3.06 3.33 11.99
C LEU A 34 2.40 4.67 12.36
N THR A 35 2.93 5.79 11.85
CA THR A 35 2.07 6.94 11.54
C THR A 35 1.12 6.49 10.43
N ASP A 36 -0.09 6.08 10.80
CA ASP A 36 -0.96 5.25 9.96
C ASP A 36 -1.06 5.76 8.50
N PRO A 37 -0.51 5.01 7.52
CA PRO A 37 -0.53 5.44 6.12
C PRO A 37 -1.94 5.46 5.51
N LEU A 38 -2.95 4.89 6.19
CA LEU A 38 -4.29 4.68 5.65
C LEU A 38 -5.29 5.80 6.00
N GLN A 39 -4.91 6.73 6.89
CA GLN A 39 -5.72 7.91 7.28
C GLN A 39 -6.23 8.75 6.10
N ASN A 40 -5.52 8.74 4.96
CA ASN A 40 -5.87 9.53 3.78
C ASN A 40 -6.58 8.70 2.67
N LEU A 41 -7.11 7.53 2.98
CA LEU A 41 -7.92 6.76 2.03
C LEU A 41 -9.35 7.31 1.97
N CYS A 42 -9.92 7.37 0.77
CA CYS A 42 -11.32 7.72 0.55
C CYS A 42 -11.95 6.84 -0.53
N ILE A 43 -13.25 6.60 -0.43
CA ILE A 43 -14.07 5.96 -1.47
C ILE A 43 -14.87 7.05 -2.20
N VAL A 44 -14.87 7.01 -3.52
CA VAL A 44 -15.74 7.85 -4.35
C VAL A 44 -17.19 7.39 -4.19
N THR A 45 -18.08 8.33 -3.86
CA THR A 45 -19.49 8.06 -3.56
C THR A 45 -20.39 9.24 -3.96
N ASN A 46 -21.70 9.10 -3.76
CA ASN A 46 -22.74 10.10 -4.06
C ASN A 46 -22.86 10.53 -5.54
N ILE A 47 -22.21 9.85 -6.48
CA ILE A 47 -22.46 10.07 -7.91
C ILE A 47 -23.81 9.44 -8.28
N GLN A 48 -24.78 10.29 -8.63
CA GLN A 48 -26.11 9.87 -9.09
C GLN A 48 -26.19 9.73 -10.62
N GLN A 49 -25.41 10.54 -11.35
CA GLN A 49 -25.33 10.55 -12.82
C GLN A 49 -23.93 11.01 -13.25
N GLY A 50 -23.44 10.51 -14.39
CA GLY A 50 -22.11 10.85 -14.91
C GLY A 50 -20.98 10.22 -14.11
N GLN A 51 -19.84 10.92 -14.01
CA GLN A 51 -18.62 10.48 -13.33
C GLN A 51 -17.94 11.66 -12.62
N LEU A 52 -17.22 11.38 -11.53
CA LEU A 52 -16.42 12.38 -10.82
C LEU A 52 -15.16 12.72 -11.65
N ALA A 53 -15.16 13.92 -12.23
CA ALA A 53 -14.08 14.39 -13.09
C ALA A 53 -12.76 14.60 -12.33
N VAL A 54 -11.74 13.80 -12.68
CA VAL A 54 -10.32 14.05 -12.32
C VAL A 54 -9.78 15.15 -13.24
N ARG A 55 -9.12 16.15 -12.67
CA ARG A 55 -8.67 17.36 -13.37
C ARG A 55 -7.19 17.62 -13.18
N ASN A 56 -6.58 18.35 -14.12
CA ASN A 56 -5.17 18.75 -14.01
C ASN A 56 -4.93 19.77 -12.89
N SER A 57 -5.96 20.54 -12.51
CA SER A 57 -5.95 21.57 -11.47
C SER A 57 -7.37 21.73 -10.88
N PRO A 58 -7.53 22.38 -9.71
CA PRO A 58 -8.84 22.73 -9.16
C PRO A 58 -9.71 23.46 -10.21
N GLY A 59 -10.92 22.96 -10.46
CA GLY A 59 -11.84 23.51 -11.48
C GLY A 59 -11.42 23.33 -12.95
N GLY A 60 -10.16 22.97 -13.24
CA GLY A 60 -9.58 22.91 -14.59
C GLY A 60 -10.14 21.79 -15.48
N GLN A 61 -9.53 21.58 -16.65
CA GLN A 61 -9.99 20.58 -17.62
C GLN A 61 -9.99 19.16 -17.03
N SER A 62 -11.07 18.42 -17.31
CA SER A 62 -11.19 16.99 -16.97
C SER A 62 -10.30 16.13 -17.88
N ARG A 63 -9.63 15.13 -17.28
CA ARG A 63 -8.76 14.16 -17.97
C ARG A 63 -9.24 12.70 -17.86
N ALA A 64 -10.08 12.40 -16.88
CA ALA A 64 -10.66 11.09 -16.59
C ALA A 64 -11.91 11.26 -15.72
N GLY A 65 -12.78 10.26 -15.69
CA GLY A 65 -13.88 10.17 -14.73
C GLY A 65 -13.69 9.00 -13.78
N LEU A 66 -14.04 9.18 -12.51
CA LEU A 66 -14.17 8.11 -11.52
C LEU A 66 -15.64 7.74 -11.34
N ASP A 67 -15.88 6.45 -11.13
CA ASP A 67 -17.19 5.90 -10.79
C ASP A 67 -17.35 5.86 -9.25
N ASN A 68 -18.54 5.52 -8.73
CA ASN A 68 -18.66 5.13 -7.33
C ASN A 68 -17.77 3.89 -7.05
N ASP A 69 -17.40 3.67 -5.79
CA ASP A 69 -16.54 2.56 -5.34
C ASP A 69 -15.10 2.58 -5.89
N ASN A 70 -14.68 3.68 -6.54
CA ASN A 70 -13.26 3.97 -6.74
C ASN A 70 -12.58 4.27 -5.39
N LEU A 71 -11.60 3.45 -5.00
CA LEU A 71 -10.73 3.72 -3.85
C LEU A 71 -9.59 4.65 -4.27
N VAL A 72 -9.42 5.75 -3.55
CA VAL A 72 -8.37 6.74 -3.79
C VAL A 72 -7.55 7.02 -2.53
N GLU A 73 -6.32 7.47 -2.71
CA GLU A 73 -5.47 8.05 -1.66
C GLU A 73 -5.36 9.57 -1.89
N VAL A 74 -5.54 10.36 -0.83
CA VAL A 74 -5.43 11.83 -0.85
C VAL A 74 -4.03 12.26 -0.38
N TYR A 75 -3.42 13.22 -1.08
CA TYR A 75 -2.11 13.78 -0.68
C TYR A 75 -2.17 15.27 -0.35
N GLN A 76 -3.18 15.98 -0.86
CA GLN A 76 -3.31 17.42 -0.69
C GLN A 76 -4.79 17.82 -0.75
N GLN A 77 -5.16 18.89 -0.05
CA GLN A 77 -6.48 19.52 -0.15
C GLN A 77 -6.34 21.03 -0.34
N GLN A 78 -7.21 21.62 -1.16
CA GLN A 78 -7.31 23.05 -1.44
C GLN A 78 -8.80 23.44 -1.48
N GLY A 79 -9.35 23.86 -0.34
CA GLY A 79 -10.78 24.13 -0.20
C GLY A 79 -11.61 22.86 -0.43
N ASN A 80 -12.54 22.92 -1.39
CA ASN A 80 -13.39 21.79 -1.79
C ASN A 80 -12.76 20.88 -2.87
N TRP A 81 -11.43 20.95 -3.06
CA TRP A 81 -10.69 20.09 -3.98
C TRP A 81 -9.67 19.26 -3.24
N SER A 82 -9.66 17.94 -3.50
CA SER A 82 -8.64 17.01 -3.02
C SER A 82 -7.81 16.53 -4.20
N CYS A 83 -6.49 16.50 -4.06
CA CYS A 83 -5.60 15.90 -5.05
C CYS A 83 -5.30 14.44 -4.67
N VAL A 84 -5.60 13.53 -5.60
CA VAL A 84 -5.73 12.10 -5.32
C VAL A 84 -5.04 11.22 -6.36
N ARG A 85 -4.72 9.98 -5.96
CA ARG A 85 -4.29 8.88 -6.84
C ARG A 85 -5.30 7.73 -6.69
N VAL A 86 -5.74 7.17 -7.81
CA VAL A 86 -6.65 6.02 -7.80
C VAL A 86 -5.88 4.74 -7.46
N LEU A 87 -6.30 4.03 -6.41
CA LEU A 87 -5.71 2.75 -6.02
C LEU A 87 -6.46 1.55 -6.62
N SER A 88 -7.79 1.62 -6.69
CA SER A 88 -8.64 0.59 -7.30
C SER A 88 -10.04 1.13 -7.66
N GLY A 89 -10.91 0.27 -8.19
CA GLY A 89 -12.32 0.56 -8.46
C GLY A 89 -12.87 -0.27 -9.62
N PRO A 90 -14.13 -0.02 -10.04
CA PRO A 90 -14.78 -0.77 -11.12
C PRO A 90 -14.02 -0.67 -12.45
N ASN A 91 -13.61 0.54 -12.83
CA ASN A 91 -12.87 0.79 -14.06
C ASN A 91 -11.35 0.69 -13.84
N GLN A 92 -10.76 -0.44 -14.24
CA GLN A 92 -9.31 -0.68 -14.09
C GLN A 92 -8.43 0.28 -14.93
N ARG A 93 -9.00 1.00 -15.92
CA ARG A 93 -8.24 1.95 -16.76
C ARG A 93 -7.86 3.24 -16.04
N VAL A 94 -8.48 3.57 -14.91
CA VAL A 94 -8.17 4.78 -14.13
C VAL A 94 -7.21 4.54 -12.96
N VAL A 95 -6.84 3.29 -12.68
CA VAL A 95 -5.90 2.95 -11.60
C VAL A 95 -4.52 3.58 -11.86
N GLY A 96 -3.98 4.26 -10.84
CA GLY A 96 -2.73 5.01 -10.94
C GLY A 96 -2.83 6.38 -11.61
N ILE A 97 -4.01 6.82 -12.06
CA ILE A 97 -4.23 8.21 -12.48
C ILE A 97 -4.18 9.13 -11.25
N GLU A 98 -3.54 10.28 -11.44
CA GLU A 98 -3.50 11.39 -10.47
C GLU A 98 -4.17 12.65 -11.00
N GLY A 99 -4.77 13.41 -10.08
CA GLY A 99 -5.27 14.76 -10.32
C GLY A 99 -6.22 15.23 -9.22
N TRP A 100 -6.83 16.40 -9.46
CA TRP A 100 -7.76 17.05 -8.54
C TRP A 100 -9.20 16.58 -8.77
N VAL A 101 -9.91 16.28 -7.69
CA VAL A 101 -11.34 15.93 -7.66
C VAL A 101 -12.07 16.82 -6.65
N ASN A 102 -13.38 16.97 -6.79
CA ASN A 102 -14.21 17.69 -5.83
C ASN A 102 -14.40 16.83 -4.57
N SER A 103 -13.96 17.33 -3.41
CA SER A 103 -13.95 16.61 -2.13
C SER A 103 -15.34 16.16 -1.67
N ASN A 104 -16.42 16.80 -2.10
CA ASN A 104 -17.80 16.48 -1.70
C ASN A 104 -18.27 15.08 -2.15
N TYR A 105 -17.52 14.42 -3.04
CA TYR A 105 -17.77 13.06 -3.53
C TYR A 105 -16.83 12.02 -2.92
N LEU A 106 -16.01 12.39 -1.93
CA LEU A 106 -15.10 11.49 -1.23
C LEU A 106 -15.65 11.20 0.17
N ASN A 107 -15.93 9.93 0.47
CA ASN A 107 -16.08 9.47 1.84
C ASN A 107 -14.74 8.91 2.33
N CYS A 108 -14.10 9.63 3.25
CA CYS A 108 -12.86 9.21 3.92
C CYS A 108 -13.12 8.67 5.33
N GLU A 109 -14.36 8.77 5.84
CA GLU A 109 -14.69 8.31 7.18
C GLU A 109 -14.80 6.78 7.22
N ASN A 110 -14.05 6.19 8.16
CA ASN A 110 -14.24 4.82 8.60
C ASN A 110 -14.13 3.75 7.49
N ILE A 111 -13.18 3.93 6.56
CA ILE A 111 -12.65 2.80 5.77
C ILE A 111 -11.89 1.89 6.76
N GLY A 112 -12.63 0.97 7.39
CA GLY A 112 -12.21 0.16 8.53
C GLY A 112 -11.09 -0.83 8.23
N CYS A 113 -9.87 -0.33 7.99
CA CYS A 113 -8.75 -1.12 7.52
C CYS A 113 -8.20 -2.11 8.55
N TYR A 114 -8.68 -2.14 9.80
CA TYR A 114 -8.10 -2.95 10.91
C TYR A 114 -8.01 -4.47 10.68
N ARG A 115 -8.58 -5.02 9.58
CA ARG A 115 -8.33 -6.38 9.08
C ARG A 115 -8.08 -6.48 7.56
N ALA A 116 -7.86 -5.35 6.90
CA ALA A 116 -7.68 -5.21 5.45
C ALA A 116 -6.49 -4.30 5.03
N CYS A 117 -5.79 -3.67 5.99
CA CYS A 117 -4.60 -2.83 5.79
C CYS A 117 -3.68 -3.40 4.72
N ASP A 118 -3.26 -4.65 4.90
CA ASP A 118 -2.24 -5.32 4.10
C ASP A 118 -2.58 -5.35 2.62
N GLN A 119 -3.85 -5.60 2.27
CA GLN A 119 -4.28 -5.63 0.88
C GLN A 119 -4.20 -4.24 0.25
N VAL A 120 -4.59 -3.19 0.98
CA VAL A 120 -4.55 -1.81 0.47
C VAL A 120 -3.12 -1.26 0.43
N ILE A 121 -2.27 -1.62 1.39
CA ILE A 121 -0.82 -1.33 1.37
C ILE A 121 -0.17 -2.00 0.15
N GLN A 122 -0.48 -3.27 -0.12
CA GLN A 122 0.02 -3.97 -1.30
C GLN A 122 -0.52 -3.37 -2.61
N LEU A 123 -1.77 -2.93 -2.67
CA LEU A 123 -2.30 -2.18 -3.82
C LEU A 123 -1.56 -0.86 -4.02
N ARG A 124 -1.40 -0.04 -2.96
CA ARG A 124 -0.67 1.23 -2.99
C ARG A 124 0.77 1.04 -3.47
N ASN A 125 1.48 0.05 -2.93
CA ASN A 125 2.85 -0.26 -3.34
C ASN A 125 2.93 -0.67 -4.83
N ARG A 126 1.99 -1.48 -5.31
CA ARG A 126 1.90 -1.87 -6.73
C ARG A 126 1.57 -0.71 -7.66
N VAL A 127 0.77 0.26 -7.22
CA VAL A 127 0.45 1.47 -7.98
C VAL A 127 1.64 2.43 -7.99
N ASN A 128 2.22 2.72 -6.82
CA ASN A 128 3.38 3.62 -6.68
C ASN A 128 4.60 3.11 -7.47
N ALA A 129 4.80 1.79 -7.58
CA ALA A 129 5.85 1.19 -8.42
C ALA A 129 5.61 1.30 -9.95
N ARG A 130 4.41 1.70 -10.38
CA ARG A 130 4.03 1.88 -11.79
C ARG A 130 3.87 3.36 -12.19
N THR A 131 3.45 4.20 -11.25
CA THR A 131 3.12 5.60 -11.50
C THR A 131 4.37 6.50 -11.43
N ARG A 132 4.55 7.36 -12.45
CA ARG A 132 5.57 8.43 -12.42
C ARG A 132 5.11 9.59 -11.52
N PRO A 133 6.01 10.42 -10.95
CA PRO A 133 5.62 11.57 -10.13
C PRO A 133 4.54 12.42 -10.82
N GLY A 134 3.36 12.48 -10.21
CA GLY A 134 2.15 12.93 -10.87
C GLY A 134 1.83 14.42 -10.69
N MET A 135 0.57 14.76 -10.96
CA MET A 135 0.14 16.16 -11.09
C MET A 135 -0.12 16.87 -9.76
N CYS A 136 -0.17 16.14 -8.63
CA CYS A 136 -0.40 16.70 -7.30
C CYS A 136 0.85 17.35 -6.67
N SER A 137 1.82 17.79 -7.47
CA SER A 137 3.13 18.29 -7.01
C SER A 137 3.73 19.32 -7.97
N ARG A 138 2.89 20.15 -8.60
CA ARG A 138 3.25 21.25 -9.51
C ARG A 138 2.34 22.46 -9.29
#